data_AF-A0A847XUL6-F1
#
_entry.id   AF-A0A847XUL6-F1
#
_cell.length_a   1.000
_cell.length_b   1.000
_cell.length_c   1.000
_cell.angle_alpha   90.00
_cell.angle_beta   90.00
_cell.angle_gamma   90.00
#
_symmetry.space_group_name_H-M   'P 1'
#
loop_
_entity.id
_entity.type
_entity.pdbx_description
1 polymer ?
#
loop_
_entity_poly.entity_id
_entity_poly.type
_entity_poly.pdbx_seq_one_letter_code
_entity_poly.pdbx_strand_id
1 'polypeptide(L)'
;MVRLIALVISIVLQIAAASIALGFIKLTKYRLSWILLSSAFVFMAVRKIIQLSEFFRGTPSYTWQMIDEWTGVLVSFMLIVGVILIREIFYSLKKAEIDRLRTERKVLNAIINTEENERKRFAKDLHDGLGPILSTIKMSLSSLTSRINDPSSIIILNNTNHLINEAISTIKDVSDNLSPHILSNFGLASAINNFTTKINQTKAIEIDFKSNMENSRIENDKEVVIYRAVCELINNAIRHSGASKIDIELNKHEKFITLHFSDNGRGFDINSLRKEENKGMGLSNIETRVKTVEGVFVLESTPGKGTSVLIKMIK
;
A
#
# COMPACT_ATOMS: atom_id res chain seq x y z
N MET A 1 12.01 6.68 -63.16
CA MET A 1 12.67 5.84 -62.13
C MET A 1 12.23 6.17 -60.71
N VAL A 2 12.40 7.41 -60.22
CA VAL A 2 12.04 7.77 -58.82
C VAL A 2 10.57 7.49 -58.48
N ARG A 3 9.61 7.89 -59.33
CA ARG A 3 8.17 7.63 -59.13
C ARG A 3 7.82 6.13 -59.05
N LEU A 4 8.47 5.31 -59.86
CA LEU A 4 8.26 3.85 -59.89
C LEU A 4 8.72 3.21 -58.57
N ILE A 5 9.92 3.58 -58.11
CA ILE A 5 10.49 3.09 -56.85
C ILE A 5 9.58 3.47 -55.67
N ALA A 6 9.09 4.71 -55.64
CA ALA A 6 8.19 5.18 -54.59
C ALA A 6 6.86 4.40 -54.55
N LEU A 7 6.28 4.06 -55.71
CA LEU A 7 5.04 3.26 -55.79
C LEU A 7 5.24 1.85 -55.24
N VAL A 8 6.33 1.18 -55.65
CA VAL A 8 6.65 -0.19 -55.19
C VAL A 8 6.87 -0.20 -53.67
N ILE A 9 7.67 0.73 -53.14
CA ILE A 9 7.90 0.85 -51.70
C ILE A 9 6.59 1.08 -50.95
N SER A 10 5.72 1.97 -51.44
CA SER A 10 4.43 2.26 -50.81
C SER A 10 3.54 1.02 -50.73
N ILE A 11 3.47 0.20 -51.79
CA ILE A 11 2.68 -1.04 -51.82
C ILE A 11 3.21 -2.02 -50.77
N VAL A 12 4.53 -2.24 -50.73
CA VAL A 12 5.16 -3.15 -49.77
C VAL A 12 4.87 -2.71 -48.34
N LEU A 13 5.04 -1.42 -48.03
CA LEU A 13 4.77 -0.87 -46.69
C LEU A 13 3.30 -1.03 -46.30
N GLN A 14 2.36 -0.79 -47.22
CA GLN A 14 0.92 -0.89 -46.95
C GLN A 14 0.49 -2.35 -46.72
N ILE A 15 1.01 -3.30 -47.50
CA ILE A 15 0.75 -4.73 -47.28
C ILE A 15 1.31 -5.17 -45.91
N ALA A 16 2.54 -4.76 -45.59
CA ALA A 16 3.13 -5.07 -44.28
C ALA A 16 2.31 -4.47 -43.12
N ALA A 17 1.85 -3.22 -43.25
CA ALA A 17 1.00 -2.57 -42.26
C ALA A 17 -0.35 -3.29 -42.08
N ALA A 18 -0.96 -3.75 -43.18
CA ALA A 18 -2.18 -4.57 -43.12
C ALA A 18 -1.94 -5.89 -42.37
N SER A 19 -0.85 -6.60 -42.66
CA SER A 19 -0.50 -7.84 -41.97
C SER A 19 -0.28 -7.64 -40.47
N ILE A 20 0.39 -6.56 -40.07
CA ILE A 20 0.58 -6.21 -38.65
C ILE A 20 -0.77 -5.92 -37.99
N ALA A 21 -1.62 -5.11 -38.64
CA ALA A 21 -2.95 -4.79 -38.12
C ALA A 21 -3.82 -6.04 -37.91
N LEU A 22 -3.78 -7.00 -38.84
CA LEU A 22 -4.48 -8.29 -38.70
C LEU A 22 -4.00 -9.09 -37.47
N GLY A 23 -2.72 -9.03 -37.14
CA GLY A 23 -2.16 -9.69 -35.95
C GLY A 23 -2.82 -9.24 -34.64
N PHE A 24 -3.14 -7.94 -34.54
CA PHE A 24 -3.77 -7.37 -33.34
C PHE A 24 -5.26 -7.71 -33.17
N ILE A 25 -5.93 -8.24 -34.20
CA ILE A 25 -7.34 -8.69 -34.11
C ILE A 25 -7.50 -9.80 -33.07
N LYS A 26 -6.53 -10.72 -32.98
CA LYS A 26 -6.60 -11.84 -32.02
C LYS A 26 -6.26 -11.41 -30.59
N LEU A 27 -5.53 -10.30 -30.44
CA LEU A 27 -4.99 -9.83 -29.17
C LEU A 27 -5.89 -8.81 -28.45
N THR A 28 -6.88 -8.24 -29.14
CA THR A 28 -7.67 -7.13 -28.61
C THR A 28 -9.17 -7.42 -28.65
N LYS A 29 -9.90 -6.91 -27.64
CA LYS A 29 -11.36 -7.02 -27.55
C LYS A 29 -12.08 -6.31 -28.70
N TYR A 30 -11.52 -5.21 -29.19
CA TYR A 30 -12.09 -4.36 -30.24
C TYR A 30 -11.52 -4.73 -31.61
N ARG A 31 -11.98 -5.87 -32.14
CA ARG A 31 -11.55 -6.40 -33.45
C ARG A 31 -11.86 -5.46 -34.62
N LEU A 32 -12.94 -4.68 -34.51
CA LEU A 32 -13.42 -3.80 -35.57
C LEU A 32 -12.40 -2.72 -35.95
N SER A 33 -11.69 -2.13 -34.97
CA SER A 33 -10.68 -1.09 -35.23
C SER A 33 -9.57 -1.61 -36.14
N TRP A 34 -9.08 -2.81 -35.83
CA TRP A 34 -8.00 -3.47 -36.57
C TRP A 34 -8.45 -4.00 -37.93
N ILE A 35 -9.70 -4.45 -38.04
CA ILE A 35 -10.30 -4.83 -39.34
C ILE A 35 -10.40 -3.59 -40.24
N LEU A 36 -10.88 -2.46 -39.72
CA LEU A 36 -11.00 -1.21 -40.48
C LEU A 36 -9.65 -0.68 -40.94
N LEU A 37 -8.65 -0.66 -40.05
CA LEU A 37 -7.28 -0.23 -40.38
C LEU A 37 -6.62 -1.17 -41.40
N SER A 38 -6.71 -2.49 -41.20
CA SER A 38 -6.19 -3.45 -42.17
C SER A 38 -6.84 -3.28 -43.54
N SER A 39 -8.16 -3.10 -43.58
CA SER A 39 -8.89 -2.90 -44.83
C SER A 39 -8.49 -1.59 -45.49
N ALA A 40 -8.29 -0.51 -44.73
CA ALA A 40 -7.80 0.77 -45.24
C ALA A 40 -6.39 0.64 -45.86
N PHE A 41 -5.48 -0.11 -45.22
CA PHE A 41 -4.15 -0.39 -45.77
C PHE A 41 -4.22 -1.22 -47.06
N VAL A 42 -5.11 -2.19 -47.14
CA VAL A 42 -5.34 -2.96 -48.38
C VAL A 42 -5.87 -2.06 -49.49
N PHE A 43 -6.86 -1.21 -49.22
CA PHE A 43 -7.37 -0.25 -50.22
C PHE A 43 -6.30 0.74 -50.68
N MET A 44 -5.43 1.21 -49.77
CA MET A 44 -4.29 2.03 -50.14
C MET A 44 -3.31 1.30 -51.07
N ALA A 45 -3.00 0.02 -50.80
CA ALA A 45 -2.15 -0.80 -51.66
C ALA A 45 -2.77 -0.99 -53.04
N VAL A 46 -4.08 -1.27 -53.12
CA VAL A 46 -4.81 -1.41 -54.38
C VAL A 46 -4.74 -0.13 -55.21
N ARG A 47 -4.95 1.04 -54.59
CA ARG A 47 -4.79 2.35 -55.28
C ARG A 47 -3.41 2.51 -55.88
N LYS A 48 -2.36 2.14 -55.14
CA LYS A 48 -0.97 2.22 -55.61
C LYS A 48 -0.67 1.22 -56.74
N ILE A 49 -1.27 0.03 -56.71
CA ILE A 49 -1.18 -0.94 -57.81
C ILE A 49 -1.86 -0.41 -59.08
N ILE A 50 -3.01 0.25 -58.96
CA ILE A 50 -3.69 0.89 -60.10
C ILE A 50 -2.80 2.00 -60.67
N GLN A 51 -2.26 2.89 -59.83
CA GLN A 51 -1.32 3.96 -60.24
C GLN A 51 -0.04 3.40 -60.90
N LEU A 52 0.43 2.24 -60.44
CA LEU A 52 1.56 1.52 -61.04
C LEU A 52 1.21 0.99 -62.43
N SER A 53 0.02 0.41 -62.61
CA SER A 53 -0.48 -0.06 -63.91
C SER A 53 -0.62 1.10 -64.91
N GLU A 54 -1.15 2.25 -64.47
CA GLU A 54 -1.26 3.46 -65.28
C GLU A 54 0.11 3.99 -65.72
N PHE A 55 1.12 3.95 -64.85
CA PHE A 55 2.48 4.36 -65.19
C PHE A 55 3.04 3.60 -66.41
N PHE A 56 2.69 2.34 -66.59
CA PHE A 56 3.11 1.54 -67.75
C PHE A 56 2.17 1.64 -68.97
N ARG A 57 0.89 1.97 -68.78
CA ARG A 57 -0.14 1.98 -69.84
C ARG A 57 -0.43 3.38 -70.43
N GLY A 58 0.05 4.45 -69.82
CA GLY A 58 -0.12 5.83 -70.32
C GLY A 58 -1.13 6.66 -69.53
N THR A 59 -1.79 7.64 -70.16
CA THR A 59 -2.67 8.60 -69.45
C THR A 59 -3.93 7.92 -68.90
N PRO A 60 -4.25 8.13 -67.62
CA PRO A 60 -5.44 7.53 -67.01
C PRO A 60 -6.73 8.08 -67.63
N SER A 61 -7.76 7.22 -67.73
CA SER A 61 -9.12 7.67 -68.03
C SER A 61 -9.67 8.51 -66.87
N TYR A 62 -10.48 9.52 -67.19
CA TYR A 62 -11.21 10.32 -66.20
C TYR A 62 -11.99 9.44 -65.18
N THR A 63 -12.54 8.31 -65.65
CA THR A 63 -13.25 7.35 -64.78
C THR A 63 -12.36 6.73 -63.71
N TRP A 64 -11.10 6.40 -64.03
CA TRP A 64 -10.15 5.82 -63.07
C TRP A 64 -9.69 6.84 -62.04
N GLN A 65 -9.49 8.10 -62.46
CA GLN A 65 -9.18 9.20 -61.54
C GLN A 65 -10.30 9.43 -60.53
N MET A 66 -11.55 9.47 -60.97
CA MET A 66 -12.71 9.63 -60.09
C MET A 66 -12.81 8.49 -59.07
N ILE A 67 -12.57 7.24 -59.48
CA ILE A 67 -12.55 6.08 -58.58
C ILE A 67 -11.41 6.20 -57.55
N ASP A 68 -10.21 6.64 -57.95
CA ASP A 68 -9.08 6.85 -57.03
C ASP A 68 -9.37 7.92 -55.97
N GLU A 69 -10.03 9.02 -56.35
CA GLU A 69 -10.42 10.08 -55.41
C GLU A 69 -11.44 9.60 -54.38
N TRP A 70 -12.52 8.95 -54.82
CA TRP A 70 -13.56 8.44 -53.91
C TRP A 70 -13.06 7.31 -53.01
N THR A 71 -12.19 6.43 -53.52
CA THR A 71 -11.53 5.42 -52.67
C THR A 71 -10.59 6.07 -51.64
N GLY A 72 -9.98 7.22 -51.95
CA GLY A 72 -9.23 8.02 -50.98
C GLY A 72 -10.09 8.60 -49.85
N VAL A 73 -11.30 9.08 -50.17
CA VAL A 73 -12.27 9.53 -49.16
C VAL A 73 -12.67 8.37 -48.24
N LEU A 74 -12.97 7.21 -48.82
CA LEU A 74 -13.31 5.99 -48.07
C LEU A 74 -12.18 5.58 -47.12
N VAL A 75 -10.93 5.51 -47.61
CA VAL A 75 -9.76 5.21 -46.78
C VAL A 75 -9.64 6.19 -45.62
N SER A 76 -9.79 7.50 -45.89
CA SER A 76 -9.69 8.53 -44.85
C SER A 76 -10.73 8.34 -43.76
N PHE A 77 -11.98 8.01 -44.15
CA PHE A 77 -13.05 7.69 -43.21
C PHE A 77 -12.72 6.44 -42.37
N MET A 78 -12.25 5.35 -43.00
CA MET A 78 -11.88 4.12 -42.30
C MET A 78 -10.74 4.33 -41.30
N LEU A 79 -9.73 5.15 -41.66
CA LEU A 79 -8.62 5.49 -40.77
C LEU A 79 -9.12 6.30 -39.56
N ILE A 80 -9.95 7.32 -39.78
CA ILE A 80 -10.51 8.15 -38.69
C ILE A 80 -11.30 7.27 -37.71
N VAL A 81 -12.22 6.46 -38.20
CA VAL A 81 -13.03 5.56 -37.36
C VAL A 81 -12.13 4.55 -36.65
N GLY A 82 -11.16 3.96 -37.35
CA GLY A 82 -10.20 3.01 -36.77
C GLY A 82 -9.40 3.62 -35.61
N VAL A 83 -8.92 4.86 -35.77
CA VAL A 83 -8.16 5.58 -34.73
C VAL A 83 -9.05 5.94 -33.53
N ILE A 84 -10.29 6.39 -33.75
CA ILE A 84 -11.24 6.68 -32.67
C ILE A 84 -11.48 5.43 -31.83
N LEU A 85 -11.68 4.27 -32.47
CA LEU A 85 -11.89 3.02 -31.76
C LEU A 85 -10.64 2.54 -31.03
N ILE A 86 -9.42 2.81 -31.54
CA ILE A 86 -8.17 2.52 -30.80
C ILE A 86 -8.11 3.31 -29.49
N ARG A 87 -8.55 4.58 -29.48
CA ARG A 87 -8.59 5.39 -28.26
C ARG A 87 -9.45 4.73 -27.18
N GLU A 88 -10.58 4.11 -27.55
CA GLU A 88 -11.42 3.37 -26.60
C GLU A 88 -10.71 2.15 -26.00
N ILE A 89 -9.86 1.46 -26.78
CA ILE A 89 -9.04 0.34 -26.29
C ILE A 89 -8.14 0.82 -25.15
N PHE A 90 -7.37 1.89 -25.37
CA PHE A 90 -6.47 2.45 -24.35
C PHE A 90 -7.22 2.91 -23.11
N TYR A 91 -8.39 3.53 -23.29
CA TYR A 91 -9.23 3.96 -22.18
C TYR A 91 -9.75 2.76 -21.36
N SER A 92 -10.22 1.71 -22.03
CA SER A 92 -10.70 0.49 -21.38
C SER A 92 -9.58 -0.24 -20.63
N LEU A 93 -8.37 -0.31 -21.20
CA LEU A 93 -7.20 -0.91 -20.54
C LEU A 93 -6.81 -0.14 -19.27
N LYS A 94 -6.73 1.20 -19.38
CA LYS A 94 -6.43 2.05 -18.22
C LYS A 94 -7.49 1.91 -17.12
N LYS A 95 -8.77 1.83 -17.49
CA LYS A 95 -9.86 1.63 -16.54
C LYS A 95 -9.77 0.27 -15.85
N ALA A 96 -9.52 -0.80 -16.61
CA ALA A 96 -9.36 -2.15 -16.05
C ALA A 96 -8.19 -2.22 -15.05
N GLU A 97 -7.07 -1.55 -15.35
CA GLU A 97 -5.92 -1.48 -14.45
C GLU A 97 -6.26 -0.73 -13.14
N ILE A 98 -6.96 0.41 -13.24
CA ILE A 98 -7.41 1.16 -12.05
C ILE A 98 -8.37 0.31 -11.20
N ASP A 99 -9.31 -0.38 -11.83
CA ASP A 99 -10.29 -1.21 -11.12
C ASP A 99 -9.63 -2.44 -10.48
N ARG A 100 -8.61 -3.03 -11.13
CA ARG A 100 -7.77 -4.07 -10.56
C ARG A 100 -7.04 -3.58 -9.31
N LEU A 101 -6.32 -2.46 -9.41
CA LEU A 101 -5.59 -1.87 -8.27
C LEU A 101 -6.53 -1.50 -7.11
N ARG A 102 -7.73 -1.00 -7.40
CA ARG A 102 -8.76 -0.75 -6.39
C ARG A 102 -9.21 -2.03 -5.70
N THR A 103 -9.39 -3.11 -6.46
CA THR A 103 -9.82 -4.41 -5.92
C THR A 103 -8.73 -5.00 -5.03
N GLU A 104 -7.47 -5.00 -5.49
CA GLU A 104 -6.32 -5.46 -4.72
C GLU A 104 -6.20 -4.69 -3.39
N ARG A 105 -6.34 -3.35 -3.42
CA ARG A 105 -6.37 -2.52 -2.19
C ARG A 105 -7.54 -2.87 -1.25
N LYS A 106 -8.74 -3.10 -1.79
CA LYS A 106 -9.89 -3.49 -0.96
C LYS A 106 -9.67 -4.82 -0.26
N VAL A 107 -9.12 -5.81 -0.95
CA VAL A 107 -8.80 -7.12 -0.38
C VAL A 107 -7.74 -6.99 0.71
N LEU A 108 -6.66 -6.25 0.44
CA LEU A 108 -5.61 -5.99 1.42
C LEU A 108 -6.16 -5.32 2.68
N ASN A 109 -6.99 -4.29 2.52
CA ASN A 109 -7.63 -3.59 3.64
C ASN A 109 -8.55 -4.51 4.44
N ALA A 110 -9.32 -5.38 3.77
CA ALA A 110 -10.18 -6.35 4.43
C ALA A 110 -9.37 -7.36 5.27
N ILE A 111 -8.24 -7.84 4.73
CA ILE A 111 -7.32 -8.73 5.45
C ILE A 111 -6.77 -8.03 6.70
N ILE A 112 -6.25 -6.81 6.55
CA ILE A 112 -5.69 -6.03 7.67
C ILE A 112 -6.74 -5.80 8.76
N ASN A 113 -7.94 -5.36 8.37
CA ASN A 113 -9.02 -5.11 9.32
C ASN A 113 -9.48 -6.39 10.03
N THR A 114 -9.52 -7.51 9.31
CA THR A 114 -9.87 -8.81 9.89
C THR A 114 -8.81 -9.24 10.91
N GLU A 115 -7.53 -9.11 10.58
CA GLU A 115 -6.43 -9.44 11.49
C GLU A 115 -6.48 -8.58 12.77
N GLU A 116 -6.73 -7.27 12.64
CA GLU A 116 -6.85 -6.37 13.81
C GLU A 116 -8.07 -6.71 14.67
N ASN A 117 -9.20 -7.07 14.06
CA ASN A 117 -10.39 -7.50 14.80
C ASN A 117 -10.16 -8.83 15.54
N GLU A 118 -9.46 -9.77 14.91
CA GLU A 118 -9.03 -11.02 15.55
C GLU A 118 -8.12 -10.74 16.74
N ARG A 119 -7.09 -9.89 16.56
CA ARG A 119 -6.20 -9.47 17.66
C ARG A 119 -6.95 -8.83 18.82
N LYS A 120 -7.93 -7.95 18.53
CA LYS A 120 -8.83 -7.37 19.54
C LYS A 120 -9.64 -8.44 20.26
N ARG A 121 -10.19 -9.42 19.55
CA ARG A 121 -10.93 -10.53 20.15
C ARG A 121 -10.05 -11.39 21.05
N PHE A 122 -8.86 -11.79 20.59
CA PHE A 122 -7.92 -12.58 21.39
C PHE A 122 -7.47 -11.85 22.66
N ALA A 123 -7.17 -10.54 22.57
CA ALA A 123 -6.81 -9.74 23.74
C ALA A 123 -7.93 -9.75 24.80
N LYS A 124 -9.18 -9.60 24.34
CA LYS A 124 -10.37 -9.67 25.20
C LYS A 124 -10.57 -11.05 25.80
N ASP A 125 -10.49 -12.11 25.01
CA ASP A 125 -10.65 -13.50 25.47
C ASP A 125 -9.58 -13.86 26.52
N LEU A 126 -8.34 -13.39 26.35
CA LEU A 126 -7.29 -13.57 27.35
C LEU A 126 -7.58 -12.79 28.64
N HIS A 127 -7.94 -11.52 28.54
CA HIS A 127 -8.21 -10.67 29.70
C HIS A 127 -9.43 -11.18 30.50
N ASP A 128 -10.53 -11.46 29.81
CA ASP A 128 -11.80 -11.86 30.42
C ASP A 128 -11.80 -13.35 30.81
N GLY A 129 -11.02 -14.19 30.11
CA GLY A 129 -10.92 -15.63 30.38
C GLY A 129 -9.90 -15.98 31.47
N LEU A 130 -8.64 -15.52 31.34
CA LEU A 130 -7.55 -15.93 32.25
C LEU A 130 -7.34 -14.94 33.40
N GLY A 131 -7.65 -13.66 33.21
CA GLY A 131 -7.47 -12.61 34.24
C GLY A 131 -8.22 -12.91 35.55
N PRO A 132 -9.53 -13.19 35.53
CA PRO A 132 -10.30 -13.55 36.72
C PRO A 132 -9.81 -14.83 37.39
N ILE A 133 -9.40 -15.84 36.61
CA ILE A 133 -8.90 -17.12 37.13
C ILE A 133 -7.60 -16.89 37.91
N LEU A 134 -6.62 -16.20 37.31
CA LEU A 134 -5.35 -15.91 37.98
C LEU A 134 -5.53 -15.01 39.21
N SER A 135 -6.45 -14.05 39.14
CA SER A 135 -6.81 -13.21 40.29
C SER A 135 -7.40 -14.04 41.44
N THR A 136 -8.27 -15.00 41.11
CA THR A 136 -8.85 -15.94 42.09
C THR A 136 -7.77 -16.82 42.73
N ILE A 137 -6.85 -17.37 41.92
CA ILE A 137 -5.72 -18.16 42.43
C ILE A 137 -4.85 -17.33 43.36
N LYS A 138 -4.52 -16.08 42.99
CA LYS A 138 -3.76 -15.15 43.83
C LYS A 138 -4.46 -14.87 45.16
N MET A 139 -5.78 -14.69 45.13
CA MET A 139 -6.58 -14.45 46.34
C MET A 139 -6.56 -15.66 47.27
N SER A 140 -6.74 -16.87 46.71
CA SER A 140 -6.64 -18.13 47.45
C SER A 140 -5.25 -18.32 48.06
N LEU A 141 -4.18 -18.03 47.31
CA LEU A 141 -2.81 -18.16 47.79
C LEU A 141 -2.48 -17.14 48.90
N SER A 142 -2.99 -15.91 48.76
CA SER A 142 -2.88 -14.88 49.80
C SER A 142 -3.55 -15.31 51.11
N SER A 143 -4.70 -16.00 51.03
CA SER A 143 -5.40 -16.51 52.23
C SER A 143 -4.64 -17.64 52.96
N LEU A 144 -3.82 -18.41 52.23
CA LEU A 144 -2.95 -19.46 52.79
C LEU A 144 -1.69 -18.88 53.45
N THR A 145 -1.25 -17.69 53.04
CA THR A 145 -0.03 -17.04 53.55
C THR A 145 -0.09 -16.81 55.06
N SER A 146 -1.27 -16.50 55.59
CA SER A 146 -1.50 -16.32 57.03
C SER A 146 -1.73 -17.62 57.81
N ARG A 147 -1.74 -18.79 57.17
CA ARG A 147 -2.05 -20.10 57.79
C ARG A 147 -0.88 -21.09 57.81
N ILE A 148 0.19 -20.80 57.06
CA ILE A 148 1.35 -21.68 56.93
C ILE A 148 2.51 -21.10 57.74
N ASN A 149 3.01 -21.89 58.70
CA ASN A 149 4.10 -21.48 59.60
C ASN A 149 5.40 -22.28 59.39
N ASP A 150 5.35 -23.37 58.61
CA ASP A 150 6.53 -24.18 58.31
C ASP A 150 7.46 -23.47 57.31
N PRO A 151 8.77 -23.31 57.61
CA PRO A 151 9.71 -22.59 56.75
C PRO A 151 9.81 -23.11 55.32
N SER A 152 9.74 -24.44 55.12
CA SER A 152 9.85 -25.03 53.78
C SER A 152 8.61 -24.72 52.92
N SER A 153 7.44 -24.75 53.55
CA SER A 153 6.15 -24.41 52.94
C SER A 153 6.04 -22.93 52.62
N ILE A 154 6.62 -22.04 53.44
CA ILE A 154 6.68 -20.58 53.17
C ILE A 154 7.48 -20.30 51.89
N ILE A 155 8.62 -20.98 51.69
CA ILE A 155 9.45 -20.82 50.49
C ILE A 155 8.66 -21.22 49.24
N ILE A 156 7.98 -22.38 49.28
CA ILE A 156 7.14 -22.86 48.17
C ILE A 156 6.01 -21.87 47.87
N LEU A 157 5.36 -21.35 48.92
CA LEU A 157 4.27 -20.39 48.79
C LEU A 157 4.73 -19.07 48.15
N ASN A 158 5.88 -18.54 48.58
CA ASN A 158 6.46 -17.33 48.02
C ASN A 158 6.84 -17.52 46.54
N ASN A 159 7.46 -18.65 46.19
CA ASN A 159 7.77 -18.99 44.81
C ASN A 159 6.50 -19.09 43.96
N THR A 160 5.45 -19.72 44.48
CA THR A 160 4.16 -19.84 43.78
C THR A 160 3.51 -18.46 43.58
N ASN A 161 3.54 -17.60 44.59
CA ASN A 161 3.06 -16.21 44.51
C ASN A 161 3.83 -15.42 43.45
N HIS A 162 5.15 -15.60 43.38
CA HIS A 162 5.97 -14.98 42.34
C HIS A 162 5.55 -15.46 40.95
N LEU A 163 5.43 -16.77 40.72
CA LEU A 163 5.04 -17.34 39.43
C LEU A 163 3.65 -16.86 38.98
N ILE A 164 2.70 -16.73 39.90
CA ILE A 164 1.37 -16.18 39.60
C ILE A 164 1.45 -14.69 39.21
N ASN A 165 2.25 -13.88 39.92
CA ASN A 165 2.45 -12.48 39.55
C ASN A 165 3.10 -12.34 38.18
N GLU A 166 4.07 -13.20 37.87
CA GLU A 166 4.73 -13.27 36.57
C GLU A 166 3.74 -13.68 35.46
N ALA A 167 2.89 -14.68 35.72
CA ALA A 167 1.84 -15.10 34.79
C ALA A 167 0.82 -13.97 34.54
N ILE A 168 0.38 -13.27 35.58
CA ILE A 168 -0.52 -12.11 35.47
C ILE A 168 0.14 -11.01 34.63
N SER A 169 1.41 -10.69 34.90
CA SER A 169 2.15 -9.69 34.12
C SER A 169 2.26 -10.10 32.66
N THR A 170 2.65 -11.35 32.41
CA THR A 170 2.82 -11.89 31.05
C THR A 170 1.52 -11.85 30.26
N ILE A 171 0.38 -12.25 30.86
CA ILE A 171 -0.92 -12.18 30.19
C ILE A 171 -1.30 -10.73 29.89
N LYS A 172 -1.07 -9.82 30.84
CA LYS A 172 -1.32 -8.40 30.63
C LYS A 172 -0.48 -7.86 29.48
N ASP A 173 0.81 -8.17 29.44
CA ASP A 173 1.71 -7.74 28.37
C ASP A 173 1.33 -8.33 27.02
N VAL A 174 0.93 -9.60 26.96
CA VAL A 174 0.43 -10.24 25.73
C VAL A 174 -0.89 -9.62 25.27
N SER A 175 -1.84 -9.40 26.19
CA SER A 175 -3.13 -8.77 25.88
C SER A 175 -2.95 -7.32 25.40
N ASP A 176 -2.13 -6.52 26.08
CA ASP A 176 -1.81 -5.14 25.68
C ASP A 176 -1.09 -5.08 24.31
N ASN A 177 -0.22 -6.06 24.01
CA ASN A 177 0.41 -6.20 22.70
C ASN A 177 -0.59 -6.58 21.60
N LEU A 178 -1.59 -7.41 21.90
CA LEU A 178 -2.63 -7.82 20.96
C LEU A 178 -3.66 -6.70 20.74
N SER A 179 -4.05 -5.98 21.78
CA SER A 179 -4.90 -4.80 21.69
C SER A 179 -4.59 -3.85 22.84
N PRO A 180 -4.18 -2.60 22.57
CA PRO A 180 -3.80 -1.68 23.63
C PRO A 180 -5.05 -1.21 24.39
N HIS A 181 -5.44 -1.89 25.47
CA HIS A 181 -6.56 -1.49 26.34
C HIS A 181 -6.33 -0.12 27.00
N ILE A 182 -5.06 0.26 27.17
CA ILE A 182 -4.67 1.60 27.62
C ILE A 182 -5.18 2.67 26.64
N LEU A 183 -5.19 2.37 25.34
CA LEU A 183 -5.71 3.27 24.32
C LEU A 183 -7.21 3.50 24.49
N SER A 184 -8.00 2.44 24.66
CA SER A 184 -9.45 2.57 24.85
C SER A 184 -9.79 3.34 26.13
N ASN A 185 -9.07 3.09 27.23
CA ASN A 185 -9.42 3.64 28.54
C ASN A 185 -8.86 5.05 28.78
N PHE A 186 -7.65 5.35 28.28
CA PHE A 186 -6.92 6.58 28.64
C PHE A 186 -6.54 7.47 27.45
N GLY A 187 -6.75 7.02 26.20
CA GLY A 187 -6.52 7.80 24.99
C GLY A 187 -5.12 7.71 24.41
N LEU A 188 -4.98 8.21 23.18
CA LEU A 188 -3.77 8.06 22.38
C LEU A 188 -2.51 8.64 23.02
N ALA A 189 -2.57 9.89 23.52
CA ALA A 189 -1.43 10.54 24.15
C ALA A 189 -0.95 9.77 25.40
N SER A 190 -1.90 9.35 26.26
CA SER A 190 -1.62 8.57 27.47
C SER A 190 -1.02 7.20 27.15
N ALA A 191 -1.55 6.53 26.12
CA ALA A 191 -1.05 5.23 25.68
C ALA A 191 0.39 5.31 25.16
N ILE A 192 0.69 6.31 24.31
CA ILE A 192 2.05 6.54 23.82
C ILE A 192 2.98 6.89 24.98
N ASN A 193 2.58 7.78 25.88
CA ASN A 193 3.39 8.17 27.04
C ASN A 193 3.73 6.98 27.95
N ASN A 194 2.76 6.10 28.20
CA ASN A 194 2.99 4.89 28.99
C ASN A 194 3.99 3.97 28.29
N PHE A 195 3.82 3.77 26.98
CA PHE A 195 4.71 2.94 26.17
C PHE A 195 6.15 3.49 26.15
N THR A 196 6.34 4.78 25.88
CA THR A 196 7.67 5.41 25.85
C THR A 196 8.33 5.40 27.22
N THR A 197 7.56 5.63 28.30
CA THR A 197 8.07 5.53 29.68
C THR A 197 8.59 4.13 30.00
N LYS A 198 7.85 3.08 29.62
CA LYS A 198 8.29 1.68 29.79
C LYS A 198 9.59 1.40 29.02
N ILE A 199 9.71 1.88 27.78
CA ILE A 199 10.94 1.71 26.99
C ILE A 199 12.12 2.47 27.63
N ASN A 200 11.91 3.71 28.07
CA ASN A 200 12.95 4.49 28.76
C ASN A 200 13.48 3.79 30.02
N GLN A 201 12.62 3.08 30.76
CA GLN A 201 13.04 2.29 31.93
C GLN A 201 14.00 1.15 31.58
N THR A 202 13.92 0.60 30.37
CA THR A 202 14.86 -0.45 29.91
C THR A 202 16.27 0.09 29.65
N LYS A 203 16.43 1.42 29.54
CA LYS A 203 17.67 2.11 29.14
C LYS A 203 18.24 1.68 27.78
N ALA A 204 17.43 1.02 26.94
CA ALA A 204 17.84 0.61 25.60
C ALA A 204 18.00 1.81 24.65
N ILE A 205 17.17 2.85 24.83
CA ILE A 205 17.17 4.08 24.03
C ILE A 205 16.49 5.20 24.82
N GLU A 206 16.88 6.46 24.60
CA GLU A 206 16.21 7.63 25.18
C GLU A 206 15.08 8.11 24.25
N ILE A 207 13.88 8.27 24.79
CA ILE A 207 12.70 8.74 24.04
C ILE A 207 12.13 9.99 24.71
N ASP A 208 12.10 11.11 23.98
CA ASP A 208 11.38 12.34 24.35
C ASP A 208 10.01 12.34 23.65
N PHE A 209 8.93 12.38 24.44
CA PHE A 209 7.56 12.42 23.92
C PHE A 209 6.85 13.70 24.35
N LYS A 210 6.34 14.46 23.38
CA LYS A 210 5.57 15.69 23.60
C LYS A 210 4.22 15.60 22.90
N SER A 211 3.20 16.14 23.56
CA SER A 211 1.84 16.13 23.02
C SER A 211 1.04 17.31 23.52
N ASN A 212 0.20 17.87 22.65
CA ASN A 212 -0.84 18.84 23.02
C ASN A 212 -2.23 18.19 23.14
N MET A 213 -2.30 16.86 23.09
CA MET A 213 -3.54 16.07 23.02
C MET A 213 -4.01 15.52 24.38
N GLU A 214 -3.57 16.07 25.51
CA GLU A 214 -3.96 15.57 26.83
C GLU A 214 -5.49 15.48 26.97
N ASN A 215 -6.00 14.27 27.22
CA ASN A 215 -7.43 13.92 27.33
C ASN A 215 -8.29 14.13 26.06
N SER A 216 -7.70 14.48 24.92
CA SER A 216 -8.42 14.61 23.66
C SER A 216 -8.57 13.25 22.95
N ARG A 217 -9.80 12.90 22.57
CA ARG A 217 -10.11 11.68 21.79
C ARG A 217 -10.28 11.95 20.30
N ILE A 218 -9.99 10.93 19.50
CA ILE A 218 -10.40 10.80 18.10
C ILE A 218 -11.08 9.45 17.84
N GLU A 219 -11.50 9.21 16.61
CA GLU A 219 -12.04 7.92 16.19
C GLU A 219 -11.08 6.77 16.58
N ASN A 220 -11.62 5.72 17.19
CA ASN A 220 -10.83 4.62 17.75
C ASN A 220 -9.88 3.99 16.72
N ASP A 221 -10.32 3.84 15.47
CA ASP A 221 -9.51 3.27 14.41
C ASP A 221 -8.28 4.13 14.10
N LYS A 222 -8.42 5.47 14.11
CA LYS A 222 -7.28 6.40 13.96
C LYS A 222 -6.34 6.34 15.15
N GLU A 223 -6.88 6.26 16.38
CA GLU A 223 -6.06 6.07 17.59
C GLU A 223 -5.21 4.79 17.48
N VAL A 224 -5.82 3.67 17.07
CA VAL A 224 -5.14 2.38 16.95
C VAL A 224 -4.05 2.44 15.88
N VAL A 225 -4.33 3.03 14.71
CA VAL A 225 -3.35 3.15 13.62
C VAL A 225 -2.14 3.98 14.06
N ILE A 226 -2.35 5.14 14.69
CA ILE A 226 -1.24 5.99 15.16
C ILE A 226 -0.44 5.28 16.24
N TYR A 227 -1.10 4.65 17.22
CA TYR A 227 -0.43 3.92 18.29
C TYR A 227 0.45 2.78 17.73
N ARG A 228 -0.10 1.97 16.81
CA ARG A 228 0.64 0.89 16.15
C ARG A 228 1.82 1.40 15.34
N ALA A 229 1.64 2.53 14.63
CA ALA A 229 2.73 3.17 13.91
C ALA A 229 3.87 3.57 14.85
N VAL A 230 3.56 4.20 15.99
CA VAL A 230 4.57 4.56 17.00
C VAL A 230 5.31 3.33 17.53
N CYS A 231 4.60 2.26 17.88
CA CYS A 231 5.22 1.02 18.37
C CYS A 231 6.19 0.43 17.34
N GLU A 232 5.77 0.34 16.08
CA GLU A 232 6.59 -0.22 15.01
C GLU A 232 7.79 0.68 14.68
N LEU A 233 7.63 2.00 14.70
CA LEU A 233 8.72 2.96 14.49
C LEU A 233 9.78 2.88 15.61
N ILE A 234 9.35 2.82 16.88
CA ILE A 234 10.27 2.64 18.02
C ILE A 234 11.00 1.30 17.89
N ASN A 235 10.29 0.22 17.57
CA ASN A 235 10.90 -1.10 17.40
C ASN A 235 11.92 -1.11 16.24
N ASN A 236 11.61 -0.45 15.13
CA ASN A 236 12.53 -0.27 14.01
C ASN A 236 13.77 0.51 14.42
N ALA A 237 13.62 1.58 15.21
CA ALA A 237 14.75 2.34 15.71
C ALA A 237 15.66 1.45 16.59
N ILE A 238 15.09 0.73 17.57
CA ILE A 238 15.84 -0.15 18.48
C ILE A 238 16.57 -1.27 17.71
N ARG A 239 15.89 -1.94 16.77
CA ARG A 239 16.45 -3.11 16.08
C ARG A 239 17.40 -2.76 14.93
N HIS A 240 17.18 -1.63 14.26
CA HIS A 240 17.78 -1.37 12.96
C HIS A 240 18.53 -0.04 12.85
N SER A 241 18.23 0.97 13.67
CA SER A 241 18.83 2.30 13.49
C SER A 241 20.16 2.47 14.24
N GLY A 242 20.33 1.80 15.38
CA GLY A 242 21.43 2.10 16.31
C GLY A 242 21.34 3.50 16.91
N ALA A 243 20.16 4.12 16.90
CA ALA A 243 19.89 5.42 17.49
C ALA A 243 20.10 5.40 19.01
N SER A 244 20.58 6.52 19.54
CA SER A 244 20.64 6.75 21.00
C SER A 244 19.43 7.52 21.50
N LYS A 245 18.76 8.26 20.61
CA LYS A 245 17.64 9.13 20.93
C LYS A 245 16.53 9.08 19.88
N ILE A 246 15.29 9.11 20.34
CA ILE A 246 14.07 9.29 19.55
C ILE A 246 13.32 10.51 20.08
N ASP A 247 12.85 11.37 19.18
CA ASP A 247 11.92 12.47 19.48
C ASP A 247 10.56 12.18 18.82
N ILE A 248 9.49 12.26 19.61
CA ILE A 248 8.11 11.99 19.17
C ILE A 248 7.22 13.17 19.56
N GLU A 249 6.55 13.76 18.58
CA GLU A 249 5.58 14.83 18.79
C GLU A 249 4.21 14.46 18.23
N LEU A 250 3.19 14.48 19.11
CA LEU A 250 1.80 14.25 18.73
C LEU A 250 0.99 15.52 18.93
N ASN A 251 0.60 16.15 17.82
CA ASN A 251 -0.11 17.43 17.84
C ASN A 251 -1.48 17.32 17.17
N LYS A 252 -2.51 17.75 17.89
CA LYS A 252 -3.84 18.02 17.36
C LYS A 252 -3.98 19.48 16.97
N HIS A 253 -4.52 19.66 15.79
CA HIS A 253 -4.95 20.94 15.22
C HIS A 253 -6.48 20.92 15.10
N GLU A 254 -7.08 22.02 14.64
CA GLU A 254 -8.55 22.12 14.54
C GLU A 254 -9.16 21.01 13.66
N LYS A 255 -8.53 20.72 12.51
CA LYS A 255 -9.08 19.81 11.48
C LYS A 255 -8.30 18.51 11.30
N PHE A 256 -7.10 18.42 11.85
CA PHE A 256 -6.20 17.29 11.59
C PHE A 256 -5.28 17.04 12.78
N ILE A 257 -4.67 15.87 12.78
CA ILE A 257 -3.64 15.46 13.73
C ILE A 257 -2.37 15.16 12.98
N THR A 258 -1.24 15.47 13.60
CA THR A 258 0.10 15.18 13.11
C THR A 258 0.86 14.40 14.17
N LEU A 259 1.43 13.27 13.77
CA LEU A 259 2.49 12.58 14.50
C LEU A 259 3.79 12.82 13.74
N HIS A 260 4.78 13.40 14.42
CA HIS A 260 6.15 13.50 13.95
C HIS A 260 7.02 12.57 14.80
N PHE A 261 7.79 11.71 14.13
CA PHE A 261 8.74 10.80 14.74
C PHE A 261 10.10 11.08 14.12
N SER A 262 11.16 11.18 14.93
CA SER A 262 12.53 11.30 14.44
C SER A 262 13.47 10.47 15.31
N ASP A 263 14.38 9.72 14.69
CA ASP A 263 15.51 9.07 15.36
C ASP A 263 16.85 9.66 14.88
N ASN A 264 17.86 9.59 15.74
CA ASN A 264 19.23 10.05 15.42
C ASN A 264 20.15 8.92 14.94
N GLY A 265 19.59 7.83 14.41
CA GLY A 265 20.34 6.63 14.06
C GLY A 265 21.06 6.74 12.71
N ARG A 266 21.46 5.59 12.19
CA ARG A 266 22.25 5.52 10.94
C ARG A 266 21.48 5.86 9.67
N GLY A 267 20.15 5.98 9.72
CA GLY A 267 19.29 6.17 8.54
C GLY A 267 19.50 5.10 7.45
N PHE A 268 18.85 5.28 6.30
CA PHE A 268 18.97 4.38 5.16
C PHE A 268 18.58 5.07 3.85
N ASP A 269 18.95 4.48 2.71
CA ASP A 269 18.48 4.93 1.41
C ASP A 269 17.08 4.38 1.11
N ILE A 270 16.08 5.25 1.06
CA ILE A 270 14.69 4.90 0.75
C ILE A 270 14.56 4.21 -0.61
N ASN A 271 15.39 4.58 -1.60
CA ASN A 271 15.31 4.01 -2.94
C ASN A 271 15.79 2.56 -2.99
N SER A 272 16.67 2.17 -2.07
CA SER A 272 17.16 0.80 -1.96
C SER A 272 16.09 -0.15 -1.40
N LEU A 273 15.26 0.32 -0.45
CA LEU A 273 14.14 -0.45 0.12
C LEU A 273 13.05 -0.78 -0.88
N ARG A 274 12.80 0.08 -1.88
CA ARG A 274 11.80 -0.18 -2.91
C ARG A 274 12.20 -1.28 -3.91
N LYS A 275 13.47 -1.68 -3.94
CA LYS A 275 14.01 -2.67 -4.90
C LYS A 275 14.08 -4.08 -4.33
N GLU A 276 14.06 -4.25 -3.01
CA GLU A 276 14.13 -5.55 -2.35
C GLU A 276 12.77 -5.88 -1.72
N GLU A 277 12.01 -6.81 -2.31
CA GLU A 277 10.62 -7.13 -1.92
C GLU A 277 10.43 -7.53 -0.44
N ASN A 278 11.49 -7.92 0.26
CA ASN A 278 11.44 -8.38 1.66
C ASN A 278 12.01 -7.39 2.69
N LYS A 279 12.67 -6.29 2.28
CA LYS A 279 13.17 -5.27 3.21
C LYS A 279 12.14 -4.14 3.30
N GLY A 280 11.61 -3.89 4.50
CA GLY A 280 10.69 -2.76 4.74
C GLY A 280 9.22 -3.11 4.90
N MET A 281 8.86 -4.38 5.09
CA MET A 281 7.47 -4.80 5.37
C MET A 281 6.83 -3.99 6.50
N GLY A 282 7.57 -3.69 7.58
CA GLY A 282 7.08 -2.88 8.70
C GLY A 282 6.65 -1.46 8.26
N LEU A 283 7.52 -0.74 7.55
CA LEU A 283 7.21 0.62 7.05
C LEU A 283 6.10 0.61 5.99
N SER A 284 6.08 -0.38 5.10
CA SER A 284 5.02 -0.57 4.11
C SER A 284 3.66 -0.85 4.77
N ASN A 285 3.67 -1.64 5.85
CA ASN A 285 2.47 -1.93 6.63
C ASN A 285 1.96 -0.68 7.35
N ILE A 286 2.85 0.15 7.92
CA ILE A 286 2.47 1.44 8.50
C ILE A 286 1.84 2.33 7.42
N GLU A 287 2.50 2.50 6.27
CA GLU A 287 2.00 3.35 5.18
C GLU A 287 0.62 2.89 4.70
N THR A 288 0.43 1.58 4.53
CA THR A 288 -0.83 0.99 4.11
C THR A 288 -1.93 1.24 5.15
N ARG A 289 -1.66 1.00 6.43
CA ARG A 289 -2.60 1.24 7.54
C ARG A 289 -2.97 2.71 7.69
N VAL A 290 -2.02 3.62 7.52
CA VAL A 290 -2.31 5.07 7.54
C VAL A 290 -3.24 5.44 6.38
N LYS A 291 -3.07 4.84 5.19
CA LYS A 291 -3.96 5.06 4.05
C LYS A 291 -5.37 4.49 4.25
N THR A 292 -5.56 3.46 5.07
CA THR A 292 -6.92 2.90 5.31
C THR A 292 -7.82 3.85 6.09
N VAL A 293 -7.24 4.74 6.89
CA VAL A 293 -7.93 5.80 7.64
C VAL A 293 -7.81 7.17 6.98
N GLU A 294 -7.61 7.19 5.66
CA GLU A 294 -7.48 8.41 4.83
C GLU A 294 -6.35 9.35 5.28
N GLY A 295 -5.32 8.80 5.93
CA GLY A 295 -4.13 9.52 6.36
C GLY A 295 -3.07 9.67 5.27
N VAL A 296 -2.15 10.60 5.51
CA VAL A 296 -0.93 10.85 4.73
C VAL A 296 0.25 10.36 5.56
N PHE A 297 1.14 9.59 4.92
CA PHE A 297 2.39 9.10 5.48
C PHE A 297 3.56 9.62 4.64
N VAL A 298 4.52 10.26 5.28
CA VAL A 298 5.76 10.75 4.66
C VAL A 298 6.93 10.18 5.45
N LEU A 299 7.86 9.54 4.75
CA LEU A 299 9.08 8.97 5.29
C LEU A 299 10.27 9.67 4.67
N GLU A 300 11.17 10.17 5.51
CA GLU A 300 12.45 10.73 5.14
C GLU A 300 13.54 9.98 5.89
N SER A 301 14.54 9.49 5.17
CA SER A 301 15.70 8.83 5.77
C SER A 301 16.89 9.11 4.89
N THR A 302 18.03 9.37 5.51
CA THR A 302 19.28 9.58 4.80
C THR A 302 20.38 8.85 5.56
N PRO A 303 21.24 8.05 4.88
CA PRO A 303 22.37 7.41 5.54
C PRO A 303 23.21 8.42 6.34
N GLY A 304 23.43 8.13 7.61
CA GLY A 304 24.15 8.97 8.58
C GLY A 304 23.35 10.11 9.22
N LYS A 305 22.07 10.31 8.87
CA LYS A 305 21.24 11.41 9.41
C LYS A 305 19.96 10.97 10.12
N GLY A 306 19.81 9.68 10.41
CA GLY A 306 18.61 9.13 11.05
C GLY A 306 17.41 8.99 10.11
N THR A 307 16.25 8.82 10.72
CA THR A 307 14.97 8.66 10.03
C THR A 307 13.93 9.58 10.64
N SER A 308 13.15 10.26 9.80
CA SER A 308 11.99 11.05 10.17
C SER A 308 10.73 10.52 9.48
N VAL A 309 9.63 10.49 10.23
CA VAL A 309 8.32 10.08 9.76
C VAL A 309 7.29 11.10 10.18
N LEU A 310 6.50 11.55 9.21
CA LEU A 310 5.34 12.41 9.42
C LEU A 310 4.07 11.65 9.03
N ILE A 311 3.16 11.51 9.98
CA ILE A 311 1.82 10.99 9.74
C ILE A 311 0.82 12.12 9.98
N LYS A 312 -0.07 12.37 9.01
CA LYS A 312 -1.13 13.36 9.10
C LYS A 312 -2.49 12.72 8.81
N MET A 313 -3.47 12.92 9.68
CA MET A 313 -4.83 12.41 9.50
C MET A 313 -5.85 13.52 9.75
N ILE A 314 -6.97 13.49 9.02
CA ILE A 314 -8.11 14.36 9.33
C ILE A 314 -8.72 13.87 10.66
N LYS A 315 -9.10 14.82 11.53
CA LYS A 315 -9.65 14.54 12.86
C LYS A 315 -10.84 13.59 12.77
#